data_AF-A0A1U7MU71-F1
#
_entry.id   AF-A0A1U7MU71-F1
#
_cell.length_a   1.000
_cell.length_b   1.000
_cell.length_c   1.000
_cell.angle_alpha   90.00
_cell.angle_beta   90.00
_cell.angle_gamma   90.00
#
_symmetry.space_group_name_H-M   'P 1'
#
loop_
_entity.id
_entity.type
_entity.pdbx_description
1 polymer ?
#
loop_
_entity_poly.entity_id
_entity_poly.type
_entity_poly.pdbx_seq_one_letter_code
_entity_poly.pdbx_strand_id
1 'polypeptide(L)'
;MLAVLSSTEKSSMHLTTRLRRGLAAAAGTSLTLTGLVTLAPMAHAAGTTLVINEVYGGGGNSGATWTNDFVELFNGTDTEIDLTGYTVQYYSSAGGPGGSNNTCVLAGSVAPGDHFLTQQAAGSGGTQALPAPDATCGATMSGTNGIVRLFDTDGAVVDTVGYGSASIFEGTGTAPRLSNTTSASRTDGIDTDDNAADFTSGTPTPQNSGGGGEPEPPPEPVKATIAEIQGTGDTTPYLDQEVITTGVVTAVYPTGGFNGVYIQTPGTGGTAKVPGEDASDGIFVYNGYAGRTLEIGDCVDVEATAIEYNGLTELSDAWVEKIDGGCAPVTATPLDTLPATDAEKEVYEGMLVHPEGAYTITNNYQLNQYGQIGLAMGEEPLYQATDVVEPGPEAIAYEAMNEAKYITLDDGSSWDYLRNSTAQFSPLPYLAQDEPHRTASQVTFDQPVILDYRFQWNYQPPVRSSVPTVSTTRSSPRTTGSMSCPRSAATSSWAHSTCSTTSATSVRTSPVVTRTPTSTKTRSRRTGARSAAPTTRTASRTSRPRSSPPSTRWTPTSWASRRSRQTRPCPTRTCRVTPPWRPWSRR
;
A
#
# COMPACT_ATOMS: atom_id res chain seq x y z
N MET A 1 -25.97 -25.53 39.68
CA MET A 1 -25.00 -26.11 38.73
C MET A 1 -23.95 -25.04 38.50
N LEU A 2 -22.73 -25.31 38.96
CA LEU A 2 -21.79 -24.33 39.49
C LEU A 2 -21.01 -23.60 38.39
N ALA A 3 -21.01 -22.27 38.44
CA ALA A 3 -20.22 -21.39 37.59
C ALA A 3 -18.92 -20.97 38.29
N VAL A 4 -17.89 -20.85 37.46
CA VAL A 4 -16.48 -20.51 37.70
C VAL A 4 -16.28 -19.00 37.71
N LEU A 5 -15.31 -18.52 38.52
CA LEU A 5 -14.49 -17.27 38.49
C LEU A 5 -14.04 -17.00 39.94
N SER A 6 -12.87 -16.47 40.34
CA SER A 6 -11.65 -15.95 39.69
C SER A 6 -10.56 -15.76 40.77
N SER A 7 -9.30 -15.92 40.37
CA SER A 7 -8.01 -15.31 40.82
C SER A 7 -7.75 -14.76 42.23
N THR A 8 -6.52 -15.02 42.73
CA THR A 8 -5.43 -14.15 43.30
C THR A 8 -4.61 -14.98 44.32
N GLU A 9 -3.32 -14.83 44.64
CA GLU A 9 -2.28 -13.82 44.43
C GLU A 9 -0.88 -14.41 44.81
N LYS A 10 0.18 -13.65 44.49
CA LYS A 10 1.63 -13.87 44.75
C LYS A 10 2.04 -13.91 46.23
N SER A 11 3.16 -14.57 46.56
CA SER A 11 4.31 -13.97 47.29
C SER A 11 5.55 -14.88 47.46
N SER A 12 6.65 -14.43 46.86
CA SER A 12 8.02 -14.22 47.37
C SER A 12 8.75 -15.18 48.35
N MET A 13 9.91 -15.67 47.85
CA MET A 13 11.29 -15.53 48.36
C MET A 13 11.89 -16.36 49.53
N HIS A 14 13.10 -16.87 49.22
CA HIS A 14 14.34 -16.93 50.03
C HIS A 14 14.58 -18.08 51.04
N LEU A 15 15.62 -18.91 50.79
CA LEU A 15 17.01 -18.76 51.32
C LEU A 15 17.70 -20.12 51.69
N THR A 16 18.88 -20.34 51.08
CA THR A 16 20.15 -20.90 51.63
C THR A 16 20.32 -22.33 52.17
N THR A 17 21.16 -23.08 51.44
CA THR A 17 22.48 -23.69 51.82
C THR A 17 22.63 -24.60 53.05
N ARG A 18 23.18 -25.82 52.85
CA ARG A 18 24.36 -26.35 53.60
C ARG A 18 24.93 -27.68 53.04
N LEU A 19 26.27 -27.71 53.01
CA LEU A 19 27.20 -28.80 52.63
C LEU A 19 27.16 -30.03 53.55
N ARG A 20 27.65 -31.20 53.07
CA ARG A 20 28.84 -31.89 53.64
C ARG A 20 29.39 -33.03 52.76
N ARG A 21 30.71 -33.23 52.92
CA ARG A 21 31.67 -34.03 52.15
C ARG A 21 31.76 -35.49 52.62
N GLY A 22 32.27 -36.37 51.75
CA GLY A 22 32.90 -37.64 52.11
C GLY A 22 33.83 -38.13 51.00
N LEU A 23 35.15 -38.08 51.24
CA LEU A 23 36.23 -38.62 50.41
C LEU A 23 36.74 -39.91 51.07
N ALA A 24 37.08 -40.95 50.30
CA ALA A 24 38.26 -41.81 50.55
C ALA A 24 38.50 -42.76 49.37
N ALA A 25 39.76 -42.86 48.97
CA ALA A 25 40.30 -43.63 47.86
C ALA A 25 40.96 -44.95 48.34
N ALA A 26 41.14 -45.90 47.42
CA ALA A 26 42.25 -46.87 47.46
C ALA A 26 42.53 -47.43 46.05
N ALA A 27 43.82 -47.59 45.76
CA ALA A 27 44.42 -47.83 44.44
C ALA A 27 44.60 -49.32 44.11
N GLY A 28 44.78 -49.61 42.81
CA GLY A 28 45.26 -50.90 42.30
C GLY A 28 45.85 -50.75 40.89
N THR A 29 47.18 -50.80 40.82
CA THR A 29 48.06 -50.79 39.64
C THR A 29 47.86 -51.98 38.70
N SER A 30 47.95 -51.79 37.37
CA SER A 30 49.03 -52.34 36.52
C SER A 30 48.75 -52.28 35.00
N LEU A 31 49.87 -52.14 34.27
CA LEU A 31 50.17 -52.59 32.90
C LEU A 31 49.88 -51.67 31.70
N THR A 32 50.99 -51.12 31.21
CA THR A 32 51.20 -50.48 29.91
C THR A 32 51.00 -51.44 28.75
N LEU A 33 50.18 -51.07 27.77
CA LEU A 33 50.34 -51.47 26.38
C LEU A 33 50.24 -50.22 25.50
N THR A 34 51.39 -49.75 25.01
CA THR A 34 51.49 -48.82 23.89
C THR A 34 50.96 -49.48 22.63
N GLY A 35 49.65 -49.35 22.40
CA GLY A 35 49.05 -49.53 21.09
C GLY A 35 48.88 -48.16 20.48
N LEU A 36 49.77 -47.78 19.56
CA LEU A 36 49.49 -46.73 18.60
C LEU A 36 48.36 -47.27 17.73
N VAL A 37 47.11 -47.09 18.16
CA VAL A 37 45.97 -47.23 17.26
C VAL A 37 46.09 -46.03 16.34
N THR A 38 46.77 -46.22 15.21
CA THR A 38 46.39 -45.49 14.02
C THR A 38 44.93 -45.82 13.81
N LEU A 39 44.03 -44.98 14.33
CA LEU A 39 42.75 -44.81 13.69
C LEU A 39 43.14 -44.38 12.28
N ALA A 40 43.20 -45.34 11.36
CA ALA A 40 43.00 -45.00 9.98
C ALA A 40 41.73 -44.14 10.00
N PRO A 41 41.75 -42.90 9.47
CA PRO A 41 40.48 -42.24 9.24
C PRO A 41 39.64 -43.27 8.50
N MET A 42 38.48 -43.62 9.06
CA MET A 42 37.47 -44.24 8.24
C MET A 42 37.17 -43.14 7.24
N ALA A 43 37.80 -43.23 6.08
CA ALA A 43 37.32 -42.54 4.91
C ALA A 43 35.89 -43.06 4.76
N HIS A 44 34.92 -42.28 5.24
CA HIS A 44 33.60 -42.31 4.63
C HIS A 44 33.89 -42.14 3.14
N ALA A 45 33.32 -43.02 2.32
CA ALA A 45 33.25 -42.73 0.91
C ALA A 45 32.49 -41.40 0.84
N ALA A 46 33.20 -40.28 0.64
CA ALA A 46 32.59 -38.99 0.42
C ALA A 46 31.55 -39.19 -0.68
N GLY A 47 30.28 -38.95 -0.35
CA GLY A 47 29.15 -39.34 -1.17
C GLY A 47 29.21 -38.64 -2.52
N THR A 48 29.60 -39.36 -3.57
CA THR A 48 29.47 -38.89 -4.94
C THR A 48 28.02 -39.11 -5.37
N THR A 49 27.11 -38.26 -4.87
CA THR A 49 25.65 -38.32 -5.05
C THR A 49 25.07 -36.92 -5.31
N LEU A 50 23.75 -36.84 -5.55
CA LEU A 50 23.02 -35.58 -5.59
C LEU A 50 23.06 -34.92 -4.19
N VAL A 51 23.50 -33.67 -4.13
CA VAL A 51 23.67 -32.91 -2.87
C VAL A 51 22.95 -31.57 -2.91
N ILE A 52 22.64 -30.99 -1.76
CA ILE A 52 22.19 -29.61 -1.57
C ILE A 52 23.42 -28.70 -1.68
N ASN A 53 23.55 -27.95 -2.76
CA ASN A 53 24.72 -27.11 -2.97
C ASN A 53 24.59 -25.74 -2.28
N GLU A 54 23.40 -25.15 -2.30
CA GLU A 54 23.17 -23.82 -1.73
C GLU A 54 21.79 -23.70 -1.09
N VAL A 55 21.71 -23.03 0.06
CA VAL A 55 20.45 -22.70 0.75
C VAL A 55 20.37 -21.21 1.07
N TYR A 56 19.22 -20.61 0.74
CA TYR A 56 18.95 -19.20 1.00
C TYR A 56 17.50 -18.99 1.44
N GLY A 57 17.32 -18.47 2.65
CA GLY A 57 16.01 -18.13 3.22
C GLY A 57 15.76 -16.63 3.38
N GLY A 58 16.55 -15.79 2.69
CA GLY A 58 16.48 -14.35 2.81
C GLY A 58 15.48 -13.68 1.86
N GLY A 59 14.87 -14.45 0.95
CA GLY A 59 14.07 -13.98 -0.17
C GLY A 59 13.00 -12.99 0.21
N GLY A 60 13.02 -11.85 -0.47
CA GLY A 60 12.05 -10.78 -0.31
C GLY A 60 11.92 -10.19 1.10
N ASN A 61 12.89 -10.45 1.98
CA ASN A 61 13.01 -9.72 3.23
C ASN A 61 13.66 -8.35 3.00
N SER A 62 13.49 -7.41 3.95
CA SER A 62 14.12 -6.10 3.86
C SER A 62 15.65 -6.21 3.71
N GLY A 63 16.19 -5.61 2.65
CA GLY A 63 17.62 -5.64 2.31
C GLY A 63 18.08 -6.89 1.55
N ALA A 64 17.18 -7.81 1.20
CA ALA A 64 17.49 -8.93 0.33
C ALA A 64 17.77 -8.46 -1.12
N THR A 65 18.58 -9.22 -1.85
CA THR A 65 18.76 -9.05 -3.30
C THR A 65 17.69 -9.82 -4.07
N TRP A 66 17.49 -11.10 -3.71
CA TRP A 66 16.54 -11.97 -4.39
C TRP A 66 15.13 -11.84 -3.80
N THR A 67 14.11 -11.92 -4.64
CA THR A 67 12.68 -11.85 -4.25
C THR A 67 12.19 -13.12 -3.56
N ASN A 68 12.85 -14.26 -3.82
CA ASN A 68 12.43 -15.58 -3.36
C ASN A 68 13.53 -16.30 -2.58
N ASP A 69 13.09 -17.11 -1.62
CA ASP A 69 13.90 -18.15 -1.00
C ASP A 69 14.27 -19.20 -2.07
N PHE A 70 15.36 -19.93 -1.88
CA PHE A 70 15.70 -21.05 -2.76
C PHE A 70 16.54 -22.14 -2.09
N VAL A 71 16.47 -23.33 -2.69
CA VAL A 71 17.40 -24.44 -2.44
C VAL A 71 17.93 -24.89 -3.80
N GLU A 72 19.24 -25.00 -3.90
CA GLU A 72 19.95 -25.48 -5.09
C GLU A 72 20.52 -26.87 -4.83
N LEU A 73 20.34 -27.77 -5.78
CA LEU A 73 20.94 -29.09 -5.77
C LEU A 73 22.07 -29.16 -6.79
N PHE A 74 23.04 -30.04 -6.57
CA PHE A 74 24.15 -30.30 -7.49
C PHE A 74 24.32 -31.80 -7.71
N ASN A 75 24.48 -32.19 -8.98
CA ASN A 75 24.79 -33.56 -9.35
C ASN A 75 26.31 -33.72 -9.48
N GLY A 76 26.98 -34.18 -8.41
CA GLY A 76 28.41 -34.47 -8.42
C GLY A 76 28.83 -35.76 -9.13
N THR A 77 27.90 -36.47 -9.79
CA THR A 77 28.17 -37.75 -10.47
C THR A 77 28.56 -37.55 -11.93
N ASP A 78 29.01 -38.62 -12.59
CA ASP A 78 29.30 -38.66 -14.02
C ASP A 78 28.08 -39.10 -14.87
N THR A 79 26.91 -39.24 -14.25
CA THR A 79 25.65 -39.68 -14.89
C THR A 79 24.50 -38.73 -14.59
N GLU A 80 23.54 -38.62 -15.52
CA GLU A 80 22.31 -37.87 -15.27
C GLU A 80 21.50 -38.53 -14.14
N ILE A 81 20.91 -37.72 -13.26
CA ILE A 81 20.04 -38.16 -12.17
C ILE A 81 18.60 -37.71 -12.44
N ASP A 82 17.65 -38.65 -12.45
CA ASP A 82 16.21 -38.38 -12.49
C ASP A 82 15.71 -38.02 -11.07
N LEU A 83 15.09 -36.85 -10.94
CA LEU A 83 14.56 -36.33 -9.67
C LEU A 83 13.09 -36.64 -9.45
N THR A 84 12.44 -37.35 -10.37
CA THR A 84 11.01 -37.66 -10.27
C THR A 84 10.69 -38.40 -8.98
N GLY A 85 9.98 -37.72 -8.07
CA GLY A 85 9.57 -38.26 -6.78
C GLY A 85 10.54 -38.02 -5.62
N TYR A 86 11.70 -37.42 -5.87
CA TYR A 86 12.54 -36.86 -4.80
C TYR A 86 11.78 -35.73 -4.09
N THR A 87 12.13 -35.43 -2.84
CA THR A 87 11.56 -34.28 -2.13
C THR A 87 12.62 -33.42 -1.44
N VAL A 88 12.45 -32.10 -1.54
CA VAL A 88 13.16 -31.13 -0.69
C VAL A 88 12.21 -30.68 0.39
N GLN A 89 12.64 -30.76 1.64
CA GLN A 89 11.83 -30.40 2.80
C GLN A 89 12.54 -29.40 3.70
N TYR A 90 11.80 -28.36 4.10
CA TYR A 90 12.26 -27.35 5.03
C TYR A 90 11.71 -27.59 6.44
N TYR A 91 12.54 -27.34 7.43
CA TYR A 91 12.19 -27.40 8.85
C TYR A 91 12.73 -26.17 9.57
N SER A 92 12.01 -25.76 10.61
CA SER A 92 12.51 -24.76 11.56
C SER A 92 13.81 -25.24 12.22
N SER A 93 14.63 -24.32 12.74
CA SER A 93 15.88 -24.69 13.42
C SER A 93 15.69 -25.66 14.61
N ALA A 94 14.50 -25.71 15.21
CA ALA A 94 14.16 -26.65 16.28
C ALA A 94 13.71 -28.04 15.79
N GLY A 95 13.69 -28.29 14.47
CA GLY A 95 13.31 -29.58 13.86
C GLY A 95 11.81 -29.77 13.63
N GLY A 96 10.97 -28.76 13.93
CA GLY A 96 9.54 -28.78 13.58
C GLY A 96 9.31 -28.40 12.11
N PRO A 97 8.21 -28.86 11.48
CA PRO A 97 7.89 -28.52 10.08
C PRO A 97 7.82 -27.00 9.90
N GLY A 98 8.46 -26.48 8.85
CA GLY A 98 8.57 -25.06 8.57
C GLY A 98 7.31 -24.40 8.00
N GLY A 99 6.12 -24.84 8.41
CA GLY A 99 4.82 -24.44 7.86
C GLY A 99 4.11 -25.55 7.08
N SER A 100 2.96 -25.25 6.49
CA SER A 100 2.14 -26.22 5.74
C SER A 100 2.67 -26.55 4.35
N ASN A 101 3.50 -25.67 3.77
CA ASN A 101 4.06 -25.81 2.42
C ASN A 101 5.55 -26.20 2.45
N ASN A 102 5.97 -26.90 3.52
CA ASN A 102 7.38 -27.15 3.80
C ASN A 102 8.00 -28.29 2.96
N THR A 103 7.24 -28.89 2.04
CA THR A 103 7.68 -30.02 1.20
C THR A 103 7.51 -29.66 -0.26
N CYS A 104 8.56 -29.84 -1.05
CA CYS A 104 8.54 -29.72 -2.50
C CYS A 104 8.83 -31.08 -3.13
N VAL A 105 7.92 -31.56 -3.98
CA VAL A 105 8.10 -32.79 -4.76
C VAL A 105 8.76 -32.42 -6.08
N LEU A 106 9.86 -33.09 -6.41
CA LEU A 106 10.68 -32.79 -7.58
C LEU A 106 10.30 -33.66 -8.77
N ALA A 107 10.64 -33.16 -9.95
CA ALA A 107 10.53 -33.83 -11.25
C ALA A 107 11.63 -33.30 -12.17
N GLY A 108 11.86 -33.99 -13.30
CA GLY A 108 12.93 -33.65 -14.24
C GLY A 108 14.24 -34.37 -13.93
N SER A 109 15.34 -33.91 -14.53
CA SER A 109 16.66 -34.51 -14.35
C SER A 109 17.75 -33.45 -14.18
N VAL A 110 18.89 -33.87 -13.63
CA VAL A 110 20.10 -33.04 -13.48
C VAL A 110 21.25 -33.71 -14.20
N ALA A 111 21.86 -33.01 -15.15
CA ALA A 111 23.01 -33.52 -15.89
C ALA A 111 24.26 -33.68 -14.98
N PRO A 112 25.25 -34.50 -15.37
CA PRO A 112 26.52 -34.62 -14.64
C PRO A 112 27.21 -33.28 -14.44
N GLY A 113 27.58 -32.95 -13.19
CA GLY A 113 28.23 -31.70 -12.84
C GLY A 113 27.35 -30.46 -12.98
N ASP A 114 26.02 -30.63 -13.04
CA ASP A 114 25.06 -29.55 -13.21
C ASP A 114 24.20 -29.32 -11.95
N HIS A 115 23.41 -28.24 -11.98
CA HIS A 115 22.65 -27.75 -10.84
C HIS A 115 21.14 -27.90 -11.08
N PHE A 116 20.36 -27.83 -10.01
CA PHE A 116 18.90 -27.82 -10.08
C PHE A 116 18.33 -26.84 -9.06
N LEU A 117 17.65 -25.80 -9.53
CA LEU A 117 17.18 -24.69 -8.71
C LEU A 117 15.72 -24.88 -8.32
N THR A 118 15.46 -24.94 -7.02
CA THR A 118 14.10 -24.90 -6.47
C THR A 118 13.80 -23.52 -5.91
N GLN A 119 12.86 -22.81 -6.54
CA GLN A 119 12.30 -21.58 -6.00
C GLN A 119 11.39 -21.92 -4.82
N GLN A 120 11.50 -21.19 -3.72
CA GLN A 120 10.65 -21.30 -2.54
C GLN A 120 9.78 -20.03 -2.38
N ALA A 121 9.28 -19.73 -1.19
CA ALA A 121 8.36 -18.62 -0.99
C ALA A 121 8.96 -17.26 -1.38
N ALA A 122 8.11 -16.38 -1.92
CA ALA A 122 8.44 -14.97 -2.13
C ALA A 122 8.23 -14.17 -0.83
N GLY A 123 9.04 -13.13 -0.65
CA GLY A 123 8.79 -12.07 0.32
C GLY A 123 8.24 -10.80 -0.34
N SER A 124 8.15 -9.70 0.43
CA SER A 124 7.62 -8.40 -0.04
C SER A 124 8.72 -7.40 -0.41
N GLY A 125 9.89 -7.90 -0.85
CA GLY A 125 11.07 -7.09 -1.13
C GLY A 125 12.01 -7.83 -2.07
N GLY A 126 13.29 -7.48 -2.06
CA GLY A 126 14.22 -7.94 -3.10
C GLY A 126 14.15 -7.04 -4.33
N THR A 127 15.19 -7.10 -5.16
CA THR A 127 15.29 -6.31 -6.40
C THR A 127 15.57 -7.20 -7.62
N GLN A 128 15.67 -8.51 -7.43
CA GLN A 128 16.05 -9.44 -8.49
C GLN A 128 15.27 -10.75 -8.36
N ALA A 129 14.60 -11.16 -9.43
CA ALA A 129 14.03 -12.50 -9.56
C ALA A 129 15.14 -13.54 -9.71
N LEU A 130 14.92 -14.76 -9.20
CA LEU A 130 15.84 -15.88 -9.43
C LEU A 130 15.99 -16.17 -10.93
N PRO A 131 17.11 -16.77 -11.37
CA PRO A 131 17.15 -17.46 -12.66
C PRO A 131 15.97 -18.43 -12.76
N ALA A 132 15.48 -18.68 -13.98
CA ALA A 132 14.30 -19.52 -14.22
C ALA A 132 14.44 -20.86 -13.46
N PRO A 133 13.63 -21.08 -12.41
CA PRO A 133 13.83 -22.23 -11.53
C PRO A 133 13.37 -23.51 -12.22
N ASP A 134 14.04 -24.61 -11.90
CA ASP A 134 13.66 -25.94 -12.40
C ASP A 134 12.41 -26.49 -11.67
N ALA A 135 12.15 -26.00 -10.45
CA ALA A 135 10.93 -26.28 -9.70
C ALA A 135 10.44 -25.07 -8.91
N THR A 136 9.11 -24.88 -8.87
CA THR A 136 8.46 -23.86 -8.03
C THR A 136 7.79 -24.51 -6.82
N CYS A 137 8.20 -24.08 -5.64
CA CYS A 137 7.77 -24.58 -4.35
C CYS A 137 7.27 -23.41 -3.47
N GLY A 138 6.94 -23.67 -2.20
CA GLY A 138 6.31 -22.66 -1.33
C GLY A 138 6.77 -22.65 0.12
N ALA A 139 7.95 -23.22 0.44
CA ALA A 139 8.44 -23.18 1.81
C ALA A 139 8.84 -21.75 2.20
N THR A 140 8.35 -21.26 3.33
CA THR A 140 8.80 -19.99 3.91
C THR A 140 10.03 -20.25 4.76
N MET A 141 11.21 -20.01 4.20
CA MET A 141 12.48 -20.32 4.86
C MET A 141 12.90 -19.17 5.78
N SER A 142 13.69 -19.48 6.80
CA SER A 142 14.26 -18.44 7.67
C SER A 142 15.54 -17.91 7.05
N GLY A 143 15.67 -16.59 6.96
CA GLY A 143 16.92 -15.95 6.51
C GLY A 143 18.07 -16.04 7.51
N THR A 144 17.91 -16.75 8.64
CA THR A 144 18.94 -16.80 9.68
C THR A 144 19.24 -18.19 10.23
N ASN A 145 18.23 -19.04 10.45
CA ASN A 145 18.42 -20.39 11.02
C ASN A 145 17.35 -21.35 10.50
N GLY A 146 17.74 -22.52 10.02
CA GLY A 146 16.80 -23.49 9.46
C GLY A 146 17.48 -24.80 9.09
N ILE A 147 16.67 -25.75 8.63
CA ILE A 147 17.12 -27.07 8.20
C ILE A 147 16.48 -27.36 6.84
N VAL A 148 17.27 -27.81 5.89
CA VAL A 148 16.81 -28.33 4.59
C VAL A 148 17.25 -29.78 4.49
N ARG A 149 16.35 -30.66 4.06
CA ARG A 149 16.66 -32.08 3.81
C ARG A 149 16.21 -32.49 2.43
N LEU A 150 17.05 -33.24 1.76
CA LEU A 150 16.75 -33.90 0.50
C LEU A 150 16.41 -35.37 0.80
N PHE A 151 15.31 -35.86 0.25
CA PHE A 151 14.88 -37.24 0.34
C PHE A 151 14.76 -37.87 -1.04
N ASP A 152 15.14 -39.15 -1.14
CA ASP A 152 14.93 -39.95 -2.34
C ASP A 152 13.48 -40.47 -2.44
N THR A 153 13.20 -41.24 -3.49
CA THR A 153 11.88 -41.81 -3.78
C THR A 153 11.41 -42.84 -2.75
N ASP A 154 12.32 -43.44 -1.99
CA ASP A 154 12.01 -44.40 -0.93
C ASP A 154 11.81 -43.69 0.43
N GLY A 155 12.01 -42.37 0.47
CA GLY A 155 11.92 -41.54 1.67
C GLY A 155 13.16 -41.62 2.56
N ALA A 156 14.28 -42.11 2.05
CA ALA A 156 15.56 -42.03 2.74
C ALA A 156 16.16 -40.63 2.59
N VAL A 157 16.86 -40.18 3.62
CA VAL A 157 17.55 -38.89 3.60
C VAL A 157 18.80 -39.04 2.76
N VAL A 158 18.91 -38.23 1.71
CA VAL A 158 20.07 -38.15 0.83
C VAL A 158 21.09 -37.17 1.39
N ASP A 159 20.62 -36.01 1.85
CA ASP A 159 21.48 -34.92 2.33
C ASP A 159 20.69 -34.02 3.31
N THR A 160 21.39 -33.40 4.27
CA THR A 160 20.82 -32.51 5.28
C THR A 160 21.73 -31.30 5.54
N VAL A 161 21.17 -30.11 5.31
CA VAL A 161 21.84 -28.84 5.64
C VAL A 161 21.13 -28.17 6.81
N GLY A 162 21.79 -28.14 7.97
CA GLY A 162 21.38 -27.32 9.11
C GLY A 162 22.22 -26.06 9.21
N TYR A 163 21.61 -24.88 9.16
CA TYR A 163 22.31 -23.59 9.22
C TYR A 163 21.93 -22.75 10.44
N GLY A 164 22.89 -21.95 10.92
CA GLY A 164 22.73 -21.13 12.12
C GLY A 164 22.61 -21.97 13.38
N SER A 165 21.50 -21.84 14.11
CA SER A 165 21.23 -22.60 15.34
C SER A 165 20.41 -23.88 15.14
N ALA A 166 20.48 -24.48 13.95
CA ALA A 166 19.79 -25.72 13.64
C ALA A 166 20.12 -26.86 14.62
N SER A 167 19.10 -27.63 14.98
CA SER A 167 19.17 -28.78 15.88
C SER A 167 19.48 -30.10 15.16
N ILE A 168 19.33 -30.11 13.83
CA ILE A 168 19.67 -31.23 12.95
C ILE A 168 20.62 -30.67 11.90
N PHE A 169 21.77 -31.30 11.75
CA PHE A 169 22.84 -30.97 10.82
C PHE A 169 23.73 -32.21 10.67
N GLU A 170 24.55 -32.23 9.63
CA GLU A 170 25.53 -33.29 9.40
C GLU A 170 26.89 -32.94 10.02
N GLY A 171 27.60 -33.96 10.48
CA GLY A 171 28.96 -33.85 11.00
C GLY A 171 29.09 -33.11 12.33
N THR A 172 30.11 -32.24 12.42
CA THR A 172 30.59 -31.70 13.70
C THR A 172 29.92 -30.38 14.10
N GLY A 173 29.20 -29.72 13.20
CA GLY A 173 28.47 -28.49 13.49
C GLY A 173 27.56 -28.04 12.35
N THR A 174 26.83 -26.96 12.59
CA THR A 174 25.96 -26.35 11.58
C THR A 174 26.75 -25.56 10.53
N ALA A 175 26.15 -25.41 9.35
CA ALA A 175 26.54 -24.36 8.41
C ALA A 175 26.41 -22.97 9.07
N PRO A 176 27.17 -21.97 8.62
CA PRO A 176 27.16 -20.64 9.22
C PRO A 176 25.76 -20.01 9.36
N ARG A 177 25.59 -19.14 10.35
CA ARG A 177 24.36 -18.36 10.50
C ARG A 177 24.23 -17.35 9.37
N LEU A 178 23.05 -17.32 8.75
CA LEU A 178 22.77 -16.47 7.59
C LEU A 178 22.12 -15.12 7.97
N SER A 179 21.87 -14.33 6.93
CA SER A 179 21.19 -13.04 6.92
C SER A 179 20.41 -12.88 5.60
N ASN A 180 19.63 -11.81 5.48
CA ASN A 180 18.87 -11.53 4.26
C ASN A 180 19.76 -11.33 3.02
N THR A 181 21.07 -11.07 3.18
CA THR A 181 22.01 -10.84 2.07
C THR A 181 22.99 -12.00 1.87
N THR A 182 22.81 -13.14 2.54
CA THR A 182 23.78 -14.23 2.50
C THR A 182 23.12 -15.60 2.43
N SER A 183 23.67 -16.50 1.62
CA SER A 183 23.35 -17.93 1.59
C SER A 183 24.44 -18.76 2.29
N ALA A 184 24.17 -20.05 2.49
CA ALA A 184 25.20 -21.05 2.77
C ALA A 184 25.41 -21.88 1.50
N SER A 185 26.64 -21.94 1.00
CA SER A 185 27.00 -22.72 -0.20
C SER A 185 28.20 -23.64 0.02
N ARG A 186 28.16 -24.81 -0.63
CA ARG A 186 29.31 -25.71 -0.81
C ARG A 186 30.22 -25.19 -1.93
N THR A 187 31.51 -25.48 -1.82
CA THR A 187 32.46 -25.22 -2.92
C THR A 187 32.63 -26.48 -3.74
N ASP A 188 32.45 -26.38 -5.06
CA ASP A 188 32.59 -27.49 -6.02
C ASP A 188 31.72 -28.73 -5.69
N GLY A 189 30.59 -28.53 -5.01
CA GLY A 189 29.69 -29.62 -4.61
C GLY A 189 30.31 -30.65 -3.66
N ILE A 190 31.40 -30.31 -2.98
CA ILE A 190 32.11 -31.22 -2.07
C ILE A 190 31.25 -31.44 -0.83
N ASP A 191 30.93 -32.71 -0.56
CA ASP A 191 30.20 -33.16 0.60
C ASP A 191 31.03 -34.16 1.41
N THR A 192 31.38 -33.78 2.63
CA THR A 192 32.14 -34.62 3.57
C THR A 192 31.26 -35.14 4.71
N ASP A 193 29.93 -35.04 4.56
CA ASP A 193 28.93 -35.28 5.60
C ASP A 193 29.16 -34.37 6.83
N ASP A 194 29.68 -33.15 6.65
CA ASP A 194 29.90 -32.18 7.73
C ASP A 194 29.56 -30.75 7.30
N ASN A 195 28.38 -30.27 7.72
CA ASN A 195 27.89 -28.96 7.30
C ASN A 195 28.82 -27.81 7.74
N ALA A 196 29.55 -27.95 8.86
CA ALA A 196 30.48 -26.92 9.32
C ALA A 196 31.79 -26.90 8.52
N ALA A 197 32.15 -28.02 7.88
CA ALA A 197 33.33 -28.11 7.01
C ALA A 197 33.00 -27.70 5.57
N ASP A 198 31.81 -28.05 5.09
CA ASP A 198 31.47 -27.99 3.67
C ASP A 198 30.83 -26.65 3.26
N PHE A 199 30.12 -25.98 4.18
CA PHE A 199 29.40 -24.75 3.86
C PHE A 199 30.13 -23.48 4.31
N THR A 200 30.15 -22.50 3.42
CA THR A 200 30.58 -21.14 3.74
C THR A 200 29.42 -20.16 3.53
N SER A 201 29.46 -19.02 4.23
CA SER A 201 28.47 -17.96 4.02
C SER A 201 28.99 -16.96 3.01
N GLY A 202 28.16 -16.63 2.02
CA GLY A 202 28.51 -15.72 0.93
C GLY A 202 27.28 -15.05 0.32
N THR A 203 27.51 -14.22 -0.69
CA THR A 203 26.42 -13.67 -1.53
C THR A 203 25.71 -14.82 -2.25
N PRO A 204 24.37 -14.85 -2.32
CA PRO A 204 23.67 -15.94 -2.96
C PRO A 204 23.90 -16.00 -4.48
N THR A 205 24.12 -17.21 -5.01
CA THR A 205 24.53 -17.46 -6.40
C THR A 205 23.71 -18.57 -7.08
N PRO A 206 22.37 -18.42 -7.18
CA PRO A 206 21.50 -19.47 -7.68
C PRO A 206 21.82 -19.88 -9.13
N GLN A 207 21.82 -21.19 -9.40
CA GLN A 207 22.05 -21.82 -10.70
C GLN A 207 21.00 -22.91 -10.95
N ASN A 208 20.37 -22.86 -12.12
CA ASN A 208 19.42 -23.86 -12.61
C ASN A 208 20.09 -24.86 -13.57
N SER A 209 19.36 -25.88 -14.01
CA SER A 209 19.86 -26.94 -14.92
C SER A 209 20.09 -26.47 -16.37
N GLY A 210 19.79 -25.21 -16.69
CA GLY A 210 19.89 -24.64 -18.03
C GLY A 210 21.29 -24.22 -18.46
N GLY A 211 22.33 -24.50 -17.66
CA GLY A 211 23.72 -24.18 -17.94
C GLY A 211 23.98 -22.69 -18.15
N GLY A 212 24.08 -21.92 -17.07
CA GLY A 212 24.69 -20.59 -17.08
C GLY A 212 24.21 -19.62 -18.17
N GLY A 213 22.98 -19.77 -18.64
CA GLY A 213 22.29 -18.70 -19.32
C GLY A 213 22.24 -17.56 -18.33
N GLU A 214 22.91 -16.46 -18.64
CA GLU A 214 22.58 -15.16 -18.06
C GLU A 214 21.06 -15.14 -17.91
N PRO A 215 20.50 -14.91 -16.70
CA PRO A 215 19.05 -14.86 -16.56
C PRO A 215 18.53 -14.02 -17.72
N GLU A 216 17.51 -14.52 -18.44
CA GLU A 216 16.82 -13.64 -19.38
C GLU A 216 16.55 -12.37 -18.56
N PRO A 217 17.13 -11.23 -18.95
CA PRO A 217 17.06 -10.05 -18.11
C PRO A 217 15.58 -9.86 -17.81
N PRO A 218 15.20 -9.60 -16.55
CA PRO A 218 13.80 -9.35 -16.23
C PRO A 218 13.25 -8.38 -17.27
N PRO A 219 12.05 -8.64 -17.81
CA PRO A 219 11.52 -7.85 -18.90
C PRO A 219 11.68 -6.38 -18.53
N GLU A 220 12.37 -5.61 -19.38
CA GLU A 220 12.67 -4.22 -19.05
C GLU A 220 11.35 -3.49 -18.73
N PRO A 221 11.30 -2.71 -17.64
CA PRO A 221 10.10 -1.98 -17.28
C PRO A 221 9.58 -1.15 -18.45
N VAL A 222 8.27 -1.27 -18.73
CA VAL A 222 7.67 -0.61 -19.87
C VAL A 222 7.39 0.85 -19.51
N LYS A 223 7.97 1.78 -20.27
CA LYS A 223 7.63 3.21 -20.14
C LYS A 223 6.23 3.45 -20.70
N ALA A 224 5.30 3.84 -19.84
CA ALA A 224 3.91 4.08 -20.19
C ALA A 224 3.39 5.32 -19.44
N THR A 225 2.55 6.09 -20.12
CA THR A 225 1.75 7.14 -19.48
C THR A 225 0.70 6.53 -18.56
N ILE A 226 0.20 7.28 -17.58
CA ILE A 226 -0.84 6.78 -16.69
C ILE A 226 -2.10 6.39 -17.48
N ALA A 227 -2.44 7.14 -18.54
CA ALA A 227 -3.54 6.80 -19.43
C ALA A 227 -3.34 5.47 -20.19
N GLU A 228 -2.11 5.14 -20.59
CA GLU A 228 -1.81 3.83 -21.18
C GLU A 228 -1.91 2.72 -20.13
N ILE A 229 -1.43 2.97 -18.90
CA ILE A 229 -1.52 2.02 -17.79
C ILE A 229 -2.97 1.75 -17.41
N GLN A 230 -3.81 2.77 -17.35
CA GLN A 230 -5.24 2.61 -17.08
C GLN A 230 -5.95 1.89 -18.23
N GLY A 231 -5.74 2.35 -19.46
CA GLY A 231 -6.50 1.87 -20.62
C GLY A 231 -7.94 2.40 -20.63
N THR A 232 -8.72 1.97 -21.63
CA THR A 232 -10.11 2.46 -21.86
C THR A 232 -11.19 1.53 -21.30
N GLY A 233 -10.80 0.46 -20.62
CA GLY A 233 -11.72 -0.50 -20.01
C GLY A 233 -11.35 -0.75 -18.55
N ASP A 234 -12.14 -1.58 -17.89
CA ASP A 234 -12.15 -1.77 -16.43
C ASP A 234 -10.95 -2.58 -15.88
N THR A 235 -9.93 -2.84 -16.69
CA THR A 235 -8.71 -3.57 -16.28
C THR A 235 -7.50 -3.05 -17.04
N THR A 236 -6.37 -2.92 -16.35
CA THR A 236 -5.12 -2.48 -16.96
C THR A 236 -4.64 -3.42 -18.09
N PRO A 237 -4.20 -2.89 -19.25
CA PRO A 237 -3.51 -3.69 -20.27
C PRO A 237 -2.09 -4.12 -19.85
N TYR A 238 -1.60 -3.64 -18.71
CA TYR A 238 -0.27 -3.93 -18.14
C TYR A 238 -0.34 -4.82 -16.90
N LEU A 239 -1.42 -5.60 -16.73
CA LEU A 239 -1.59 -6.48 -15.57
C LEU A 239 -0.35 -7.35 -15.34
N ASP A 240 0.18 -7.29 -14.11
CA ASP A 240 1.37 -7.98 -13.61
C ASP A 240 2.68 -7.61 -14.35
N GLN A 241 2.72 -6.48 -15.07
CA GLN A 241 3.92 -5.96 -15.72
C GLN A 241 4.51 -4.79 -14.96
N GLU A 242 5.85 -4.70 -14.96
CA GLU A 242 6.57 -3.52 -14.46
C GLU A 242 6.45 -2.37 -15.45
N VAL A 243 6.09 -1.20 -14.93
CA VAL A 243 5.90 0.03 -15.71
C VAL A 243 6.68 1.18 -15.07
N ILE A 244 7.16 2.10 -15.92
CA ILE A 244 7.73 3.38 -15.50
C ILE A 244 6.81 4.50 -15.97
N THR A 245 6.35 5.32 -15.03
CA THR A 245 5.50 6.48 -15.32
C THR A 245 5.88 7.71 -14.51
N THR A 246 5.43 8.88 -14.95
CA THR A 246 5.66 10.16 -14.26
C THR A 246 4.31 10.77 -13.89
N GLY A 247 4.18 11.26 -12.67
CA GLY A 247 2.93 11.84 -12.16
C GLY A 247 3.13 12.98 -11.19
N VAL A 248 2.10 13.83 -11.07
CA VAL A 248 1.99 14.83 -10.00
C VAL A 248 1.08 14.28 -8.91
N VAL A 249 1.54 14.32 -7.65
CA VAL A 249 0.76 13.87 -6.50
C VAL A 249 -0.50 14.74 -6.34
N THR A 250 -1.68 14.13 -6.41
CA THR A 250 -2.98 14.79 -6.27
C THR A 250 -3.64 14.50 -4.92
N ALA A 251 -3.25 13.43 -4.24
CA ALA A 251 -3.76 13.07 -2.90
C ALA A 251 -2.74 12.24 -2.11
N VAL A 252 -2.79 12.33 -0.77
CA VAL A 252 -1.85 11.66 0.14
C VAL A 252 -2.56 11.01 1.33
N TYR A 253 -2.27 9.73 1.59
CA TYR A 253 -2.88 8.95 2.67
C TYR A 253 -1.83 8.30 3.59
N PRO A 254 -1.19 9.07 4.49
CA PRO A 254 -0.18 8.56 5.43
C PRO A 254 -0.75 7.61 6.49
N THR A 255 -2.06 7.67 6.72
CA THR A 255 -2.81 6.92 7.74
C THR A 255 -4.18 6.56 7.17
N GLY A 256 -4.97 5.77 7.89
CA GLY A 256 -6.30 5.35 7.42
C GLY A 256 -6.29 4.03 6.64
N GLY A 257 -5.12 3.46 6.35
CA GLY A 257 -5.00 2.11 5.78
C GLY A 257 -4.98 2.04 4.24
N PHE A 258 -5.16 3.16 3.54
CA PHE A 258 -4.86 3.24 2.09
C PHE A 258 -3.34 3.18 1.84
N ASN A 259 -2.54 3.81 2.71
CA ASN A 259 -1.07 3.71 2.71
C ASN A 259 -0.42 4.03 1.35
N GLY A 260 -0.85 5.12 0.71
CA GLY A 260 -0.37 5.48 -0.62
C GLY A 260 -0.68 6.92 -1.01
N VAL A 261 -0.53 7.20 -2.30
CA VAL A 261 -0.79 8.50 -2.93
C VAL A 261 -1.55 8.29 -4.24
N TYR A 262 -2.38 9.25 -4.65
CA TYR A 262 -2.76 9.33 -6.07
C TYR A 262 -1.77 10.23 -6.79
N ILE A 263 -1.43 9.83 -8.01
CA ILE A 263 -0.70 10.65 -8.95
C ILE A 263 -1.53 10.82 -10.21
N GLN A 264 -1.37 11.94 -10.90
CA GLN A 264 -2.02 12.20 -12.17
C GLN A 264 -1.01 12.76 -13.18
N THR A 265 -1.21 12.42 -14.46
CA THR A 265 -0.28 12.78 -15.55
C THR A 265 -0.05 14.29 -15.56
N PRO A 266 1.22 14.78 -15.59
CA PRO A 266 1.50 16.21 -15.52
C PRO A 266 0.80 17.02 -16.62
N GLY A 267 0.20 18.15 -16.25
CA GLY A 267 -0.47 19.05 -17.19
C GLY A 267 -1.85 18.59 -17.68
N THR A 268 -2.39 17.50 -17.14
CA THR A 268 -3.72 16.98 -17.51
C THR A 268 -4.84 17.47 -16.60
N GLY A 269 -6.06 17.05 -16.94
CA GLY A 269 -7.30 17.45 -16.28
C GLY A 269 -7.88 18.77 -16.78
N GLY A 270 -8.94 19.25 -16.14
CA GLY A 270 -9.69 20.44 -16.56
C GLY A 270 -10.53 20.25 -17.84
N THR A 271 -10.51 19.06 -18.44
CA THR A 271 -11.29 18.70 -19.63
C THR A 271 -12.05 17.41 -19.38
N ALA A 272 -13.29 17.36 -19.84
CA ALA A 272 -14.12 16.16 -19.74
C ALA A 272 -13.56 15.05 -20.64
N LYS A 273 -13.67 13.82 -20.16
CA LYS A 273 -13.23 12.59 -20.82
C LYS A 273 -14.40 11.88 -21.50
N VAL A 274 -14.12 11.19 -22.60
CA VAL A 274 -15.10 10.43 -23.39
C VAL A 274 -14.97 8.93 -23.09
N PRO A 275 -16.00 8.29 -22.53
CA PRO A 275 -16.02 6.85 -22.25
C PRO A 275 -15.72 5.98 -23.47
N GLY A 276 -14.79 5.04 -23.31
CA GLY A 276 -14.35 4.11 -24.37
C GLY A 276 -13.42 4.71 -25.43
N GLU A 277 -13.17 6.02 -25.40
CA GLU A 277 -12.19 6.71 -26.27
C GLU A 277 -11.00 7.22 -25.46
N ASP A 278 -11.25 7.80 -24.29
CA ASP A 278 -10.23 8.29 -23.37
C ASP A 278 -10.01 7.32 -22.21
N ALA A 279 -8.81 7.36 -21.66
CA ALA A 279 -8.42 6.70 -20.41
C ALA A 279 -8.22 7.72 -19.28
N SER A 280 -8.29 7.25 -18.05
CA SER A 280 -8.00 8.06 -16.87
C SER A 280 -6.53 8.52 -16.86
N ASP A 281 -6.30 9.78 -16.49
CA ASP A 281 -4.94 10.29 -16.29
C ASP A 281 -4.41 10.05 -14.87
N GLY A 282 -5.26 9.53 -13.97
CA GLY A 282 -4.98 9.33 -12.55
C GLY A 282 -4.80 7.86 -12.20
N ILE A 283 -3.94 7.58 -11.22
CA ILE A 283 -3.69 6.22 -10.72
C ILE A 283 -3.27 6.26 -9.25
N PHE A 284 -3.63 5.21 -8.51
CA PHE A 284 -3.19 5.04 -7.14
C PHE A 284 -1.83 4.34 -7.08
N VAL A 285 -0.94 4.83 -6.21
CA VAL A 285 0.36 4.21 -5.92
C VAL A 285 0.35 3.71 -4.49
N TYR A 286 0.31 2.39 -4.32
CA TYR A 286 0.37 1.73 -3.02
C TYR A 286 1.81 1.72 -2.50
N ASN A 287 2.19 2.82 -1.86
CA ASN A 287 3.49 2.95 -1.20
C ASN A 287 3.37 3.76 0.10
N GLY A 288 3.44 3.07 1.24
CA GLY A 288 3.27 3.69 2.54
C GLY A 288 4.36 4.70 2.89
N TYR A 289 5.56 4.57 2.33
CA TYR A 289 6.62 5.57 2.51
C TYR A 289 6.28 6.85 1.76
N ALA A 290 5.93 6.76 0.48
CA ALA A 290 5.48 7.88 -0.35
C ALA A 290 4.30 8.61 0.29
N GLY A 291 3.30 7.87 0.80
CA GLY A 291 2.15 8.45 1.50
C GLY A 291 2.51 9.26 2.75
N ARG A 292 3.69 9.04 3.35
CA ARG A 292 4.19 9.78 4.54
C ARG A 292 5.19 10.88 4.21
N THR A 293 5.83 10.86 3.04
CA THR A 293 6.97 11.74 2.71
C THR A 293 6.70 12.69 1.56
N LEU A 294 5.75 12.39 0.68
CA LEU A 294 5.36 13.27 -0.41
C LEU A 294 4.26 14.24 -0.01
N GLU A 295 4.20 15.35 -0.71
CA GLU A 295 3.17 16.38 -0.57
C GLU A 295 2.39 16.53 -1.88
N ILE A 296 1.13 16.97 -1.81
CA ILE A 296 0.33 17.28 -2.99
C ILE A 296 1.06 18.34 -3.83
N GLY A 297 1.16 18.10 -5.14
CA GLY A 297 1.89 18.93 -6.09
C GLY A 297 3.33 18.48 -6.35
N ASP A 298 3.86 17.51 -5.58
CA ASP A 298 5.15 16.90 -5.89
C ASP A 298 5.10 16.15 -7.23
N CYS A 299 6.14 16.30 -8.05
CA CYS A 299 6.31 15.48 -9.23
C CYS A 299 7.21 14.29 -8.92
N VAL A 300 6.82 13.10 -9.39
CA VAL A 300 7.52 11.85 -9.12
C VAL A 300 7.64 11.01 -10.39
N ASP A 301 8.77 10.32 -10.51
CA ASP A 301 8.92 9.14 -11.33
C ASP A 301 8.60 7.91 -10.47
N VAL A 302 7.83 6.99 -11.04
CA VAL A 302 7.39 5.76 -10.39
C VAL A 302 7.73 4.57 -11.27
N GLU A 303 8.46 3.62 -10.72
CA GLU A 303 8.71 2.29 -11.28
C GLU A 303 7.98 1.28 -10.39
N ALA A 304 7.01 0.55 -10.94
CA ALA A 304 6.09 -0.26 -10.15
C ALA A 304 5.42 -1.35 -11.00
N THR A 305 4.79 -2.33 -10.35
CA THR A 305 3.95 -3.32 -11.02
C THR A 305 2.51 -2.81 -11.12
N ALA A 306 1.92 -2.86 -12.31
CA ALA A 306 0.50 -2.54 -12.49
C ALA A 306 -0.37 -3.75 -12.10
N ILE A 307 -1.32 -3.56 -11.19
CA ILE A 307 -2.18 -4.61 -10.65
C ILE A 307 -3.65 -4.18 -10.56
N GLU A 308 -4.53 -5.17 -10.40
CA GLU A 308 -5.93 -4.95 -10.00
C GLU A 308 -6.11 -5.29 -8.51
N TYR A 309 -6.58 -4.32 -7.72
CA TYR A 309 -6.84 -4.53 -6.30
C TYR A 309 -8.24 -4.08 -5.90
N ASN A 310 -9.12 -5.05 -5.62
CA ASN A 310 -10.54 -4.82 -5.31
C ASN A 310 -11.31 -4.04 -6.40
N GLY A 311 -10.90 -4.22 -7.67
CA GLY A 311 -11.48 -3.55 -8.83
C GLY A 311 -10.93 -2.15 -9.11
N LEU A 312 -9.84 -1.75 -8.43
CA LEU A 312 -9.08 -0.54 -8.73
C LEU A 312 -7.81 -0.93 -9.48
N THR A 313 -7.50 -0.23 -10.58
CA THR A 313 -6.16 -0.27 -11.16
C THR A 313 -5.19 0.53 -10.27
N GLU A 314 -4.19 -0.13 -9.71
CA GLU A 314 -3.17 0.51 -8.87
C GLU A 314 -1.74 0.03 -9.17
N LEU A 315 -0.76 0.83 -8.74
CA LEU A 315 0.66 0.51 -8.82
C LEU A 315 1.17 -0.02 -7.48
N SER A 316 1.64 -1.27 -7.46
CA SER A 316 2.24 -1.95 -6.28
C SER A 316 3.75 -2.11 -6.42
N ASP A 317 4.40 -2.52 -5.32
CA ASP A 317 5.87 -2.73 -5.26
C ASP A 317 6.68 -1.52 -5.77
N ALA A 318 6.11 -0.32 -5.60
CA ALA A 318 6.57 0.88 -6.26
C ALA A 318 7.87 1.44 -5.67
N TRP A 319 8.86 1.68 -6.53
CA TRP A 319 9.95 2.62 -6.30
C TRP A 319 9.52 4.02 -6.75
N VAL A 320 9.59 5.00 -5.84
CA VAL A 320 9.11 6.37 -6.09
C VAL A 320 10.25 7.36 -5.86
N GLU A 321 10.58 8.12 -6.90
CA GLU A 321 11.62 9.15 -6.87
C GLU A 321 11.02 10.53 -7.15
N LYS A 322 11.26 11.49 -6.25
CA LYS A 322 10.82 12.88 -6.44
C LYS A 322 11.73 13.59 -7.44
N ILE A 323 11.12 14.24 -8.43
CA ILE A 323 11.82 14.99 -9.47
C ILE A 323 12.08 16.42 -9.01
N ASP A 324 13.36 16.77 -8.90
CA ASP A 324 13.79 18.15 -8.63
C ASP A 324 13.47 19.07 -9.83
N GLY A 325 12.81 20.20 -9.56
CA GLY A 325 12.36 21.15 -10.58
C GLY A 325 10.87 21.03 -10.95
N GLY A 326 10.20 19.97 -10.49
CA GLY A 326 8.75 19.77 -10.63
C GLY A 326 8.29 19.50 -12.07
N CYS A 327 6.98 19.37 -12.23
CA CYS A 327 6.33 19.13 -13.52
C CYS A 327 5.17 20.12 -13.74
N ALA A 328 4.54 20.06 -14.93
CA ALA A 328 3.35 20.86 -15.18
C ALA A 328 2.24 20.50 -14.18
N PRO A 329 1.58 21.48 -13.55
CA PRO A 329 0.56 21.21 -12.55
C PRO A 329 -0.67 20.53 -13.17
N VAL A 330 -1.31 19.68 -12.39
CA VAL A 330 -2.61 19.07 -12.73
C VAL A 330 -3.72 20.08 -12.46
N THR A 331 -4.75 20.06 -13.31
CA THR A 331 -5.97 20.86 -13.13
C THR A 331 -7.12 19.92 -12.76
N ALA A 332 -7.89 20.22 -11.72
CA ALA A 332 -9.07 19.41 -11.38
C ALA A 332 -10.09 19.45 -12.53
N THR A 333 -10.61 18.29 -12.93
CA THR A 333 -11.63 18.21 -13.99
C THR A 333 -13.01 18.54 -13.44
N PRO A 334 -13.69 19.59 -13.94
CA PRO A 334 -15.05 19.90 -13.50
C PRO A 334 -16.03 18.82 -13.93
N LEU A 335 -16.92 18.42 -13.02
CA LEU A 335 -18.01 17.49 -13.30
C LEU A 335 -19.34 18.22 -13.09
N ASP A 336 -19.93 18.73 -14.18
CA ASP A 336 -21.23 19.40 -14.19
C ASP A 336 -22.41 18.44 -13.97
N THR A 337 -22.17 17.16 -14.24
CA THR A 337 -23.08 16.04 -14.02
C THR A 337 -22.32 14.89 -13.35
N LEU A 338 -23.01 14.09 -12.54
CA LEU A 338 -22.46 12.85 -12.01
C LEU A 338 -22.48 11.82 -13.15
N PRO A 339 -21.32 11.23 -13.50
CA PRO A 339 -21.28 10.08 -14.41
C PRO A 339 -22.19 8.95 -13.92
N ALA A 340 -23.15 8.53 -14.76
CA ALA A 340 -24.25 7.67 -14.31
C ALA A 340 -23.85 6.19 -14.29
N THR A 341 -23.11 5.75 -15.29
CA THR A 341 -22.67 4.36 -15.48
C THR A 341 -21.25 4.15 -14.95
N ASP A 342 -20.83 2.89 -14.83
CA ASP A 342 -19.45 2.57 -14.44
C ASP A 342 -18.46 3.01 -15.52
N ALA A 343 -18.71 2.69 -16.79
CA ALA A 343 -17.87 3.15 -17.90
C ALA A 343 -17.70 4.68 -17.98
N GLU A 344 -18.70 5.46 -17.57
CA GLU A 344 -18.59 6.93 -17.49
C GLU A 344 -17.75 7.40 -16.29
N LYS A 345 -17.64 6.60 -15.22
CA LYS A 345 -16.80 6.87 -14.05
C LYS A 345 -15.37 6.38 -14.26
N GLU A 346 -15.17 5.25 -14.96
CA GLU A 346 -13.87 4.65 -15.23
C GLU A 346 -12.88 5.62 -15.87
N VAL A 347 -13.35 6.45 -16.81
CA VAL A 347 -12.48 7.44 -17.47
C VAL A 347 -11.95 8.55 -16.55
N TYR A 348 -12.41 8.59 -15.30
CA TYR A 348 -11.94 9.49 -14.26
C TYR A 348 -11.39 8.74 -13.04
N GLU A 349 -11.23 7.42 -13.08
CA GLU A 349 -10.75 6.62 -11.95
C GLU A 349 -9.36 7.08 -11.48
N GLY A 350 -9.24 7.50 -10.22
CA GLY A 350 -8.03 8.05 -9.63
C GLY A 350 -7.70 9.50 -10.02
N MET A 351 -8.51 10.16 -10.86
CA MET A 351 -8.29 11.56 -11.24
C MET A 351 -8.78 12.54 -10.17
N LEU A 352 -8.12 13.70 -10.13
CA LEU A 352 -8.59 14.87 -9.42
C LEU A 352 -9.77 15.50 -10.17
N VAL A 353 -10.95 15.42 -9.57
CA VAL A 353 -12.20 15.96 -10.11
C VAL A 353 -12.78 17.03 -9.19
N HIS A 354 -13.57 17.93 -9.75
CA HIS A 354 -14.32 18.93 -9.01
C HIS A 354 -15.81 18.76 -9.28
N PRO A 355 -16.55 18.07 -8.41
CA PRO A 355 -18.00 17.95 -8.53
C PRO A 355 -18.66 19.32 -8.45
N GLU A 356 -19.45 19.66 -9.47
CA GLU A 356 -20.20 20.90 -9.56
C GLU A 356 -21.70 20.63 -9.36
N GLY A 357 -22.45 21.67 -9.00
CA GLY A 357 -23.87 21.58 -8.73
C GLY A 357 -24.22 21.23 -7.29
N ALA A 358 -25.50 20.95 -7.06
CA ALA A 358 -26.03 20.65 -5.73
C ALA A 358 -25.92 19.16 -5.44
N TYR A 359 -25.46 18.81 -4.25
CA TYR A 359 -25.50 17.46 -3.71
C TYR A 359 -26.28 17.44 -2.41
N THR A 360 -27.07 16.41 -2.19
CA THR A 360 -27.87 16.24 -0.98
C THR A 360 -27.50 14.94 -0.27
N ILE A 361 -27.31 14.99 1.04
CA ILE A 361 -27.10 13.79 1.85
C ILE A 361 -28.36 12.93 1.77
N THR A 362 -28.24 11.73 1.20
CA THR A 362 -29.37 10.78 1.10
C THR A 362 -29.35 9.75 2.22
N ASN A 363 -28.18 9.37 2.73
CA ASN A 363 -28.07 8.46 3.86
C ASN A 363 -26.74 8.62 4.62
N ASN A 364 -26.68 8.08 5.83
CA ASN A 364 -25.48 8.06 6.68
C ASN A 364 -25.28 6.69 7.35
N TYR A 365 -25.76 5.60 6.74
CA TYR A 365 -25.79 4.27 7.36
C TYR A 365 -24.39 3.75 7.70
N GLN A 366 -23.41 4.02 6.83
CA GLN A 366 -22.03 3.57 6.98
C GLN A 366 -21.13 4.57 7.72
N LEU A 367 -21.66 5.74 8.13
CA LEU A 367 -20.84 6.81 8.70
C LEU A 367 -20.10 6.37 9.96
N ASN A 368 -20.78 5.69 10.88
CA ASN A 368 -20.20 5.28 12.16
C ASN A 368 -19.23 4.08 12.04
N GLN A 369 -19.26 3.35 10.92
CA GLN A 369 -18.41 2.18 10.72
C GLN A 369 -17.25 2.45 9.77
N TYR A 370 -17.50 3.14 8.65
CA TYR A 370 -16.52 3.37 7.59
C TYR A 370 -16.30 4.85 7.27
N GLY A 371 -16.90 5.79 8.00
CA GLY A 371 -16.73 7.22 7.70
C GLY A 371 -17.47 7.69 6.45
N GLN A 372 -18.38 6.89 5.90
CA GLN A 372 -19.02 7.14 4.60
C GLN A 372 -20.40 7.79 4.70
N ILE A 373 -20.71 8.67 3.75
CA ILE A 373 -22.03 9.30 3.55
C ILE A 373 -22.50 9.07 2.12
N GLY A 374 -23.76 8.66 1.95
CA GLY A 374 -24.36 8.59 0.62
C GLY A 374 -24.88 9.96 0.17
N LEU A 375 -24.51 10.37 -1.04
CA LEU A 375 -24.94 11.60 -1.67
C LEU A 375 -25.84 11.32 -2.87
N ALA A 376 -26.81 12.20 -3.08
CA ALA A 376 -27.63 12.28 -4.28
C ALA A 376 -27.26 13.57 -5.02
N MET A 377 -27.02 13.49 -6.32
CA MET A 377 -26.93 14.71 -7.14
C MET A 377 -28.32 15.36 -7.25
N GLY A 378 -28.41 16.64 -6.89
CA GLY A 378 -29.64 17.43 -6.84
C GLY A 378 -29.93 18.01 -5.46
N GLU A 379 -31.07 18.71 -5.35
CA GLU A 379 -31.52 19.39 -4.13
C GLU A 379 -32.32 18.48 -3.18
N GLU A 380 -32.60 17.23 -3.56
CA GLU A 380 -33.41 16.29 -2.79
C GLU A 380 -32.66 14.98 -2.53
N PRO A 381 -32.91 14.30 -1.39
CA PRO A 381 -32.41 12.95 -1.15
C PRO A 381 -33.13 11.94 -2.07
N LEU A 382 -32.57 10.74 -2.19
CA LEU A 382 -33.22 9.64 -2.89
C LEU A 382 -34.39 9.10 -2.06
N TYR A 383 -35.50 8.81 -2.74
CA TYR A 383 -36.68 8.16 -2.17
C TYR A 383 -36.74 6.71 -2.65
N GLN A 384 -37.32 5.82 -1.85
CA GLN A 384 -37.64 4.48 -2.34
C GLN A 384 -38.71 4.60 -3.43
N ALA A 385 -38.59 3.83 -4.52
CA ALA A 385 -39.48 4.00 -5.66
C ALA A 385 -40.96 3.89 -5.30
N THR A 386 -41.34 2.95 -4.43
CA THR A 386 -42.74 2.75 -4.03
C THR A 386 -43.31 3.86 -3.14
N ASP A 387 -42.48 4.79 -2.65
CA ASP A 387 -42.95 6.00 -1.97
C ASP A 387 -43.43 7.07 -2.97
N VAL A 388 -43.04 6.94 -4.25
CA VAL A 388 -43.26 7.96 -5.29
C VAL A 388 -44.13 7.44 -6.43
N VAL A 389 -43.96 6.18 -6.83
CA VAL A 389 -44.66 5.53 -7.95
C VAL A 389 -45.24 4.18 -7.56
N GLU A 390 -46.23 3.69 -8.31
CA GLU A 390 -46.82 2.37 -8.07
C GLU A 390 -45.81 1.24 -8.34
N PRO A 391 -45.90 0.08 -7.64
CA PRO A 391 -45.07 -1.07 -7.93
C PRO A 391 -45.25 -1.56 -9.38
N GLY A 392 -44.15 -1.73 -10.11
CA GLY A 392 -44.19 -2.12 -11.52
C GLY A 392 -43.00 -1.60 -12.31
N PRO A 393 -43.10 -1.56 -13.65
CA PRO A 393 -42.07 -1.00 -14.53
C PRO A 393 -41.66 0.43 -14.16
N GLU A 394 -42.59 1.25 -13.69
CA GLU A 394 -42.35 2.63 -13.25
C GLU A 394 -41.44 2.67 -12.02
N ALA A 395 -41.64 1.76 -11.05
CA ALA A 395 -40.77 1.67 -9.88
C ALA A 395 -39.35 1.23 -10.25
N ILE A 396 -39.21 0.30 -11.20
CA ILE A 396 -37.89 -0.14 -11.71
C ILE A 396 -37.18 1.04 -12.40
N ALA A 397 -37.90 1.80 -13.23
CA ALA A 397 -37.34 2.99 -13.87
C ALA A 397 -36.96 4.07 -12.86
N TYR A 398 -37.71 4.22 -11.78
CA TYR A 398 -37.39 5.15 -10.70
C TYR A 398 -36.11 4.75 -9.96
N GLU A 399 -35.92 3.47 -9.63
CA GLU A 399 -34.68 3.01 -8.99
C GLU A 399 -33.46 3.17 -9.90
N ALA A 400 -33.60 2.93 -11.21
CA ALA A 400 -32.51 3.20 -12.15
C ALA A 400 -32.11 4.69 -12.18
N MET A 401 -33.09 5.59 -12.04
CA MET A 401 -32.82 7.03 -11.91
C MET A 401 -32.19 7.41 -10.55
N ASN A 402 -32.50 6.67 -9.47
CA ASN A 402 -31.87 6.86 -8.18
C ASN A 402 -30.39 6.46 -8.23
N GLU A 403 -30.11 5.30 -8.83
CA GLU A 403 -28.76 4.76 -8.99
C GLU A 403 -27.86 5.72 -9.78
N ALA A 404 -28.37 6.27 -10.89
CA ALA A 404 -27.66 7.26 -11.70
C ALA A 404 -27.33 8.59 -10.97
N LYS A 405 -27.97 8.86 -9.82
CA LYS A 405 -27.73 10.07 -9.00
C LYS A 405 -26.91 9.80 -7.75
N TYR A 406 -26.60 8.54 -7.46
CA TYR A 406 -25.97 8.14 -6.21
C TYR A 406 -24.45 8.12 -6.30
N ILE A 407 -23.79 8.68 -5.29
CA ILE A 407 -22.33 8.54 -5.09
C ILE A 407 -22.01 8.53 -3.61
N THR A 408 -20.99 7.80 -3.20
CA THR A 408 -20.51 7.80 -1.81
C THR A 408 -19.45 8.89 -1.61
N LEU A 409 -19.57 9.68 -0.55
CA LEU A 409 -18.48 10.50 -0.02
C LEU A 409 -17.80 9.72 1.11
N ASP A 410 -16.53 9.41 0.92
CA ASP A 410 -15.72 8.63 1.84
C ASP A 410 -14.67 9.53 2.54
N ASP A 411 -14.02 9.04 3.59
CA ASP A 411 -13.14 9.84 4.45
C ASP A 411 -11.64 9.72 4.12
N GLY A 412 -11.29 8.94 3.10
CA GLY A 412 -9.91 8.60 2.75
C GLY A 412 -9.29 7.53 3.66
N SER A 413 -10.08 6.56 4.12
CA SER A 413 -9.65 5.52 5.08
C SER A 413 -10.33 4.18 4.80
N SER A 414 -9.59 3.07 4.87
CA SER A 414 -10.13 1.70 4.88
C SER A 414 -10.46 1.19 6.29
N TRP A 415 -10.38 2.05 7.30
CA TRP A 415 -10.64 1.67 8.70
C TRP A 415 -12.11 1.34 8.97
N ASP A 416 -12.34 0.19 9.59
CA ASP A 416 -13.57 -0.08 10.34
C ASP A 416 -13.45 0.55 11.75
N TYR A 417 -14.12 1.67 11.97
CA TYR A 417 -14.12 2.42 13.24
C TYR A 417 -14.71 1.64 14.42
N LEU A 418 -15.44 0.54 14.18
CA LEU A 418 -15.97 -0.33 15.22
C LEU A 418 -14.97 -1.41 15.64
N ARG A 419 -13.99 -1.74 14.80
CA ARG A 419 -13.07 -2.88 15.02
C ARG A 419 -11.61 -2.48 15.15
N ASN A 420 -11.18 -1.45 14.44
CA ASN A 420 -9.80 -0.99 14.46
C ASN A 420 -9.55 -0.17 15.74
N SER A 421 -8.63 -0.65 16.58
CA SER A 421 -8.36 -0.04 17.89
C SER A 421 -7.78 1.38 17.79
N THR A 422 -7.05 1.73 16.72
CA THR A 422 -6.59 3.09 16.48
C THR A 422 -7.75 3.99 16.02
N ALA A 423 -8.61 3.49 15.15
CA ALA A 423 -9.76 4.22 14.63
C ALA A 423 -10.81 4.52 15.72
N GLN A 424 -11.07 3.58 16.64
CA GLN A 424 -12.01 3.75 17.77
C GLN A 424 -11.72 4.99 18.64
N PHE A 425 -10.47 5.44 18.70
CA PHE A 425 -10.05 6.62 19.47
C PHE A 425 -9.81 7.86 18.58
N SER A 426 -10.14 7.78 17.31
CA SER A 426 -10.04 8.89 16.36
C SER A 426 -11.41 9.56 16.19
N PRO A 427 -11.48 10.89 15.98
CA PRO A 427 -12.72 11.55 15.64
C PRO A 427 -13.31 10.96 14.34
N LEU A 428 -14.61 10.65 14.36
CA LEU A 428 -15.34 10.29 13.16
C LEU A 428 -15.49 11.53 12.26
N PRO A 429 -15.22 11.39 10.95
CA PRO A 429 -15.36 12.46 9.98
C PRO A 429 -16.84 12.85 9.83
N TYR A 430 -17.10 14.06 9.30
CA TYR A 430 -18.45 14.55 8.99
C TYR A 430 -19.43 14.59 10.18
N LEU A 431 -18.94 14.59 11.42
CA LEU A 431 -19.76 14.82 12.61
C LEU A 431 -19.40 16.19 13.19
N ALA A 432 -20.36 17.11 13.10
CA ALA A 432 -20.29 18.43 13.72
C ALA A 432 -21.44 18.60 14.70
N GLN A 433 -21.14 19.09 15.91
CA GLN A 433 -22.14 19.28 16.97
C GLN A 433 -22.96 20.56 16.75
N ASP A 434 -22.31 21.60 16.24
CA ASP A 434 -22.86 22.91 15.91
C ASP A 434 -23.61 22.90 14.57
N GLU A 435 -23.12 22.15 13.59
CA GLU A 435 -23.73 22.02 12.26
C GLU A 435 -24.03 20.55 11.91
N PRO A 436 -25.08 19.95 12.51
CA PRO A 436 -25.35 18.53 12.32
C PRO A 436 -25.73 18.21 10.87
N HIS A 437 -24.92 17.39 10.21
CA HIS A 437 -25.19 16.86 8.88
C HIS A 437 -26.23 15.73 8.99
N ARG A 438 -27.35 15.87 8.29
CA ARG A 438 -28.49 14.95 8.32
C ARG A 438 -28.90 14.60 6.90
N THR A 439 -29.71 13.55 6.74
CA THR A 439 -30.43 13.35 5.48
C THR A 439 -31.17 14.63 5.07
N ALA A 440 -31.12 14.96 3.78
CA ALA A 440 -31.58 16.20 3.17
C ALA A 440 -30.70 17.46 3.43
N SER A 441 -29.58 17.35 4.16
CA SER A 441 -28.58 18.43 4.20
C SER A 441 -27.93 18.59 2.82
N GLN A 442 -27.73 19.84 2.40
CA GLN A 442 -26.99 20.17 1.18
C GLN A 442 -25.47 20.06 1.41
N VAL A 443 -24.76 19.68 0.36
CA VAL A 443 -23.31 19.49 0.30
C VAL A 443 -22.76 20.31 -0.86
N THR A 444 -21.66 21.00 -0.60
CA THR A 444 -20.91 21.79 -1.58
C THR A 444 -19.45 21.37 -1.56
N PHE A 445 -18.83 21.23 -2.73
CA PHE A 445 -17.43 20.86 -2.84
C PHE A 445 -16.57 22.12 -3.01
N ASP A 446 -16.04 22.62 -1.88
CA ASP A 446 -15.11 23.76 -1.86
C ASP A 446 -13.69 23.40 -2.31
N GLN A 447 -13.39 22.10 -2.36
CA GLN A 447 -12.11 21.55 -2.81
C GLN A 447 -12.37 20.39 -3.77
N PRO A 448 -11.46 20.15 -4.74
CA PRO A 448 -11.46 18.95 -5.55
C PRO A 448 -11.35 17.68 -4.70
N VAL A 449 -11.79 16.57 -5.26
CA VAL A 449 -11.77 15.22 -4.69
C VAL A 449 -11.20 14.24 -5.71
N ILE A 450 -10.83 13.05 -5.27
CA ILE A 450 -10.47 11.95 -6.16
C ILE A 450 -11.73 11.12 -6.43
N LEU A 451 -12.02 10.80 -7.68
CA LEU A 451 -13.00 9.75 -7.99
C LEU A 451 -12.28 8.40 -7.91
N ASP A 452 -12.76 7.50 -7.07
CA ASP A 452 -12.07 6.25 -6.71
C ASP A 452 -13.05 5.08 -6.72
N TYR A 453 -12.65 3.95 -7.29
CA TYR A 453 -13.39 2.70 -7.11
C TYR A 453 -12.72 1.83 -6.06
N ARG A 454 -13.42 1.55 -4.96
CA ARG A 454 -13.01 0.54 -3.98
C ARG A 454 -14.25 -0.12 -3.42
N PHE A 455 -14.63 -1.26 -3.99
CA PHE A 455 -15.91 -1.97 -3.81
C PHE A 455 -17.16 -1.21 -4.30
N GLN A 456 -17.08 0.11 -4.40
CA GLN A 456 -18.09 1.04 -4.89
C GLN A 456 -17.38 2.32 -5.36
N TRP A 457 -18.08 3.16 -6.11
CA TRP A 457 -17.58 4.48 -6.49
C TRP A 457 -17.66 5.48 -5.33
N ASN A 458 -16.53 6.11 -5.04
CA ASN A 458 -16.38 7.06 -3.95
C ASN A 458 -15.76 8.37 -4.46
N TYR A 459 -16.19 9.48 -3.85
CA TYR A 459 -15.37 10.68 -3.77
C TYR A 459 -14.49 10.60 -2.53
N GLN A 460 -13.18 10.58 -2.73
CA GLN A 460 -12.18 10.59 -1.68
C GLN A 460 -11.61 12.01 -1.49
N PRO A 461 -11.46 12.50 -0.25
CA PRO A 461 -10.78 13.77 -0.01
C PRO A 461 -9.29 13.62 -0.37
N PRO A 462 -8.62 14.67 -0.91
CA PRO A 462 -7.20 14.60 -1.27
C PRO A 462 -6.28 14.35 -0.07
N VAL A 463 -6.73 14.70 1.14
CA VAL A 463 -6.09 14.35 2.39
C VAL A 463 -7.15 13.75 3.30
N ARG A 464 -6.79 12.72 4.07
CA ARG A 464 -7.72 12.12 5.04
C ARG A 464 -8.36 13.20 5.92
N SER A 465 -9.69 13.19 5.97
CA SER A 465 -10.48 14.15 6.76
C SER A 465 -10.26 15.63 6.40
N SER A 466 -9.73 15.98 5.22
CA SER A 466 -9.88 17.33 4.66
C SER A 466 -11.28 17.43 4.05
N VAL A 467 -12.24 17.85 4.87
CA VAL A 467 -13.67 17.76 4.57
C VAL A 467 -14.09 18.81 3.53
N PRO A 468 -14.89 18.47 2.50
CA PRO A 468 -15.65 19.48 1.75
C PRO A 468 -16.62 20.20 2.70
N THR A 469 -16.76 21.51 2.60
CA THR A 469 -17.67 22.26 3.48
C THR A 469 -19.11 21.82 3.23
N VAL A 470 -19.67 21.06 4.17
CA VAL A 470 -21.10 20.74 4.15
C VAL A 470 -21.86 21.95 4.69
N SER A 471 -22.39 22.77 3.78
CA SER A 471 -23.24 23.89 4.16
C SER A 471 -24.65 23.41 4.48
N THR A 472 -25.04 23.37 5.76
CA THR A 472 -26.46 23.21 6.12
C THR A 472 -27.26 24.46 5.76
N THR A 473 -27.73 24.56 4.51
CA THR A 473 -28.82 25.49 4.18
C THR A 473 -30.09 24.94 4.81
N ARG A 474 -30.61 25.64 5.81
CA ARG A 474 -31.85 25.29 6.49
C ARG A 474 -33.06 25.63 5.59
N SER A 475 -33.24 24.96 4.46
CA SER A 475 -34.52 24.89 3.75
C SER A 475 -35.42 23.88 4.48
N SER A 476 -35.74 24.18 5.74
CA SER A 476 -36.86 23.52 6.38
C SER A 476 -38.12 24.11 5.74
N PRO A 477 -38.99 23.35 5.04
CA PRO A 477 -40.39 23.70 4.98
C PRO A 477 -40.95 23.41 6.37
N ARG A 478 -40.48 24.14 7.38
CA ARG A 478 -41.27 24.35 8.57
C ARG A 478 -42.38 25.27 8.10
N THR A 479 -43.40 24.68 7.47
CA THR A 479 -44.74 25.19 7.65
C THR A 479 -44.87 25.31 9.16
N THR A 480 -44.70 26.51 9.69
CA THR A 480 -45.26 26.89 10.98
C THR A 480 -46.77 26.86 10.81
N GLY A 481 -47.31 25.68 10.55
CA GLY A 481 -48.65 25.32 10.95
C GLY A 481 -48.55 25.24 12.45
N SER A 482 -48.83 26.35 13.10
CA SER A 482 -49.32 26.34 14.47
C SER A 482 -50.56 25.44 14.47
N MET A 483 -50.36 24.12 14.63
CA MET A 483 -51.39 23.24 15.12
C MET A 483 -51.55 23.57 16.60
N SER A 484 -52.27 24.66 16.86
CA SER A 484 -52.94 24.84 18.14
C SER A 484 -53.98 23.74 18.18
N CYS A 485 -53.68 22.63 18.87
CA CYS A 485 -54.71 21.68 19.26
C CYS A 485 -55.37 22.28 20.50
N PRO A 486 -56.59 22.88 20.42
CA PRO A 486 -57.25 23.36 21.62
C PRO A 486 -57.54 22.15 22.49
N ARG A 487 -57.02 22.18 23.71
CA ARG A 487 -57.29 21.19 24.74
C ARG A 487 -58.72 21.41 25.23
N SER A 488 -59.70 20.94 24.46
CA SER A 488 -61.09 20.86 24.93
C SER A 488 -61.25 19.59 25.75
N ALA A 489 -61.54 19.77 27.03
CA ALA A 489 -61.88 18.71 27.96
C ALA A 489 -63.01 17.84 27.40
N ALA A 490 -62.87 16.54 27.58
CA ALA A 490 -63.87 15.55 27.21
C ALA A 490 -65.24 15.89 27.79
N THR A 491 -66.26 15.95 26.93
CA THR A 491 -67.57 15.34 27.16
C THR A 491 -68.17 14.92 25.81
N SER A 492 -68.28 13.60 25.63
CA SER A 492 -69.25 12.85 24.81
C SER A 492 -69.89 13.54 23.60
N SER A 493 -69.48 13.18 22.38
CA SER A 493 -70.33 12.50 21.38
C SER A 493 -69.57 12.35 20.05
N TRP A 494 -69.82 11.24 19.36
CA TRP A 494 -69.27 10.94 18.04
C TRP A 494 -69.82 11.90 16.98
N ALA A 495 -68.94 12.59 16.25
CA ALA A 495 -69.24 13.12 14.94
C ALA A 495 -67.96 13.16 14.09
N HIS A 496 -67.97 12.47 12.95
CA HIS A 496 -66.98 12.61 11.90
C HIS A 496 -67.01 14.03 11.33
N SER A 497 -65.87 14.72 11.30
CA SER A 497 -65.69 15.94 10.53
C SER A 497 -64.43 15.84 9.68
N THR A 498 -64.65 15.77 8.37
CA THR A 498 -63.66 15.92 7.29
C THR A 498 -62.95 17.26 7.39
N CYS A 499 -61.62 17.26 7.30
CA CYS A 499 -60.83 18.48 7.17
C CYS A 499 -60.58 18.76 5.69
N SER A 500 -61.23 19.76 5.12
CA SER A 500 -60.99 20.24 3.76
C SER A 500 -59.92 21.34 3.76
N THR A 501 -58.95 21.25 2.85
CA THR A 501 -57.92 22.27 2.61
C THR A 501 -58.46 23.37 1.69
N THR A 502 -58.43 24.62 2.16
CA THR A 502 -58.67 25.80 1.31
C THR A 502 -57.32 26.37 0.89
N SER A 503 -56.96 26.23 -0.38
CA SER A 503 -55.79 26.89 -0.98
C SER A 503 -56.07 28.37 -1.20
N ALA A 504 -55.31 29.26 -0.57
CA ALA A 504 -55.35 30.69 -0.84
C ALA A 504 -54.26 31.08 -1.86
N THR A 505 -54.67 31.27 -3.11
CA THR A 505 -53.85 31.88 -4.17
C THR A 505 -53.73 33.38 -3.90
N SER A 506 -52.51 33.88 -3.65
CA SER A 506 -52.24 35.32 -3.59
C SER A 506 -51.62 35.79 -4.91
N VAL A 507 -52.44 36.40 -5.75
CA VAL A 507 -52.03 37.17 -6.93
C VAL A 507 -51.59 38.55 -6.43
N ARG A 508 -50.33 38.93 -6.67
CA ARG A 508 -49.85 40.30 -6.42
C ARG A 508 -49.48 40.95 -7.75
N THR A 509 -50.40 41.76 -8.27
CA THR A 509 -50.19 42.71 -9.37
C THR A 509 -49.43 43.94 -8.87
N SER A 510 -48.36 44.32 -9.56
CA SER A 510 -47.68 45.63 -9.42
C SER A 510 -47.83 46.43 -10.71
N PRO A 511 -48.16 47.73 -10.68
CA PRO A 511 -48.30 48.55 -11.89
C PRO A 511 -46.94 49.13 -12.32
N VAL A 512 -46.65 49.05 -13.62
CA VAL A 512 -45.53 49.75 -14.27
C VAL A 512 -46.02 51.12 -14.72
N VAL A 513 -45.40 52.19 -14.21
CA VAL A 513 -45.54 53.56 -14.72
C VAL A 513 -44.19 54.02 -15.27
N THR A 514 -44.17 54.25 -16.58
CA THR A 514 -43.08 54.85 -17.37
C THR A 514 -42.94 56.35 -17.11
N ARG A 515 -41.72 56.85 -16.82
CA ARG A 515 -41.30 58.22 -17.12
C ARG A 515 -39.81 58.30 -17.49
N THR A 516 -39.57 58.78 -18.71
CA THR A 516 -38.32 59.21 -19.34
C THR A 516 -37.68 60.40 -18.61
N PRO A 517 -36.36 60.63 -18.80
CA PRO A 517 -35.86 61.99 -18.87
C PRO A 517 -35.06 62.28 -20.15
N THR A 518 -35.32 63.47 -20.69
CA THR A 518 -34.74 64.08 -21.89
C THR A 518 -33.42 64.80 -21.57
N SER A 519 -32.57 64.90 -22.58
CA SER A 519 -31.23 65.51 -22.69
C SER A 519 -31.07 66.99 -22.28
N THR A 520 -29.85 67.43 -21.92
CA THR A 520 -29.06 68.42 -22.73
C THR A 520 -27.55 68.54 -22.36
N LYS A 521 -26.75 68.71 -23.44
CA LYS A 521 -25.34 69.15 -23.71
C LYS A 521 -24.57 69.96 -22.62
N THR A 522 -23.21 69.97 -22.56
CA THR A 522 -22.32 70.66 -23.54
C THR A 522 -20.79 70.39 -23.35
N ARG A 523 -20.08 70.16 -24.49
CA ARG A 523 -18.64 70.40 -24.88
C ARG A 523 -17.49 69.74 -24.08
N SER A 524 -16.29 69.44 -24.63
CA SER A 524 -15.69 69.24 -25.98
C SER A 524 -14.16 69.40 -25.85
N ARG A 525 -13.37 68.41 -26.28
CA ARG A 525 -12.11 68.51 -27.10
C ARG A 525 -11.45 67.13 -27.14
N ARG A 526 -11.54 66.34 -28.23
CA ARG A 526 -10.64 66.26 -29.41
C ARG A 526 -9.15 66.26 -29.03
N THR A 527 -8.41 65.18 -29.29
CA THR A 527 -7.75 64.84 -30.57
C THR A 527 -7.33 63.35 -30.53
N GLY A 528 -7.67 62.47 -31.48
CA GLY A 528 -7.01 62.20 -32.77
C GLY A 528 -6.19 60.88 -32.69
N ALA A 529 -6.71 59.71 -33.09
CA ALA A 529 -6.51 58.99 -34.39
C ALA A 529 -5.01 58.84 -34.78
N ARG A 530 -4.40 57.70 -35.15
CA ARG A 530 -4.76 56.56 -36.05
C ARG A 530 -3.78 55.39 -35.76
N SER A 531 -4.21 54.12 -35.75
CA SER A 531 -4.10 53.09 -36.82
C SER A 531 -2.78 53.03 -37.62
N ALA A 532 -2.05 51.91 -37.51
CA ALA A 532 -1.66 50.97 -38.61
C ALA A 532 -0.33 50.23 -38.30
N ALA A 533 -0.36 48.89 -38.35
CA ALA A 533 0.77 48.02 -38.74
C ALA A 533 0.82 47.95 -40.30
N PRO A 534 1.76 47.24 -40.99
CA PRO A 534 2.79 46.30 -40.56
C PRO A 534 4.15 46.42 -41.33
N THR A 535 4.99 45.37 -41.25
CA THR A 535 6.07 44.88 -42.16
C THR A 535 7.55 44.84 -41.67
N THR A 536 8.00 43.60 -41.43
CA THR A 536 9.26 42.91 -41.86
C THR A 536 10.55 43.71 -42.07
N ARG A 537 11.67 43.24 -41.46
CA ARG A 537 12.87 42.76 -42.22
C ARG A 537 13.94 42.05 -41.37
N THR A 538 14.38 40.94 -41.92
CA THR A 538 15.60 40.13 -41.73
C THR A 538 16.91 40.93 -41.69
N ALA A 539 17.91 40.47 -40.91
CA ALA A 539 19.33 40.46 -41.30
C ALA A 539 20.21 39.64 -40.33
N SER A 540 20.80 38.59 -40.89
CA SER A 540 21.93 37.76 -40.43
C SER A 540 23.29 38.45 -40.55
N ARG A 541 24.27 38.12 -39.67
CA ARG A 541 25.69 37.97 -40.07
C ARG A 541 26.59 37.29 -39.01
N THR A 542 27.20 36.18 -39.46
CA THR A 542 28.41 35.43 -39.04
C THR A 542 29.67 36.33 -38.83
N SER A 543 30.76 36.04 -38.09
CA SER A 543 31.63 34.82 -38.03
C SER A 543 32.83 34.95 -37.03
N ARG A 544 33.06 33.92 -36.16
CA ARG A 544 34.31 33.11 -35.93
C ARG A 544 35.61 33.71 -35.25
N PRO A 545 36.65 32.90 -34.85
CA PRO A 545 36.91 32.41 -33.46
C PRO A 545 38.39 32.54 -32.94
N ARG A 546 38.68 32.09 -31.70
CA ARG A 546 39.98 31.59 -31.10
C ARG A 546 39.81 31.55 -29.55
N SER A 547 40.40 30.72 -28.68
CA SER A 547 41.41 29.64 -28.66
C SER A 547 41.51 29.13 -27.20
N SER A 548 41.71 27.82 -26.96
CA SER A 548 42.19 27.23 -25.66
C SER A 548 43.71 27.43 -25.49
N PRO A 549 44.47 26.90 -24.46
CA PRO A 549 44.20 26.16 -23.19
C PRO A 549 45.05 26.78 -22.00
N PRO A 550 45.55 26.11 -20.90
CA PRO A 550 45.46 24.71 -20.41
C PRO A 550 45.25 24.47 -18.88
N SER A 551 45.20 23.17 -18.58
CA SER A 551 45.11 22.40 -17.32
C SER A 551 46.20 22.58 -16.26
N THR A 552 45.88 22.30 -14.98
CA THR A 552 46.77 21.54 -14.06
C THR A 552 46.01 20.87 -12.89
N ARG A 553 46.37 19.60 -12.61
CA ARG A 553 46.11 18.83 -11.37
C ARG A 553 46.75 19.49 -10.13
N TRP A 554 46.33 19.10 -8.92
CA TRP A 554 47.15 18.54 -7.82
C TRP A 554 46.35 18.49 -6.50
N THR A 555 46.15 17.30 -5.94
CA THR A 555 45.87 17.02 -4.52
C THR A 555 47.19 16.65 -3.81
N PRO A 556 47.23 16.31 -2.51
CA PRO A 556 46.78 17.02 -1.31
C PRO A 556 47.92 17.12 -0.26
N THR A 557 47.88 18.04 0.72
CA THR A 557 48.61 17.83 1.99
C THR A 557 48.01 18.58 3.18
N SER A 558 47.98 17.85 4.29
CA SER A 558 47.58 18.14 5.65
C SER A 558 48.48 19.15 6.40
N TRP A 559 47.93 19.91 7.38
CA TRP A 559 48.29 19.87 8.81
C TRP A 559 47.69 21.04 9.63
N ALA A 560 46.98 20.65 10.69
CA ALA A 560 47.02 21.16 12.07
C ALA A 560 46.98 22.67 12.42
N SER A 561 45.88 23.02 13.10
CA SER A 561 45.80 23.72 14.39
C SER A 561 45.98 25.24 14.48
N ARG A 562 44.93 25.95 14.93
CA ARG A 562 44.88 26.57 16.27
C ARG A 562 43.49 27.16 16.58
N ARG A 563 43.20 27.11 17.87
CA ARG A 563 41.95 27.48 18.56
C ARG A 563 41.64 28.98 18.49
N SER A 564 40.35 29.33 18.41
CA SER A 564 39.78 30.43 19.19
C SER A 564 38.27 30.30 19.40
N ARG A 565 37.91 30.14 20.68
CA ARG A 565 36.72 30.62 21.41
C ARG A 565 35.38 30.74 20.65
N GLN A 566 34.47 29.82 20.94
CA GLN A 566 33.03 30.03 20.83
C GLN A 566 32.39 30.02 22.22
N THR A 567 31.64 31.08 22.49
CA THR A 567 30.81 31.34 23.68
C THR A 567 29.60 30.40 23.72
N ARG A 568 29.37 29.76 24.88
CA ARG A 568 28.16 28.96 25.17
C ARG A 568 27.01 29.87 25.65
N PRO A 569 25.75 29.55 25.31
CA PRO A 569 24.60 29.84 26.17
C PRO A 569 24.19 28.61 26.99
N CYS A 570 23.69 28.87 28.19
CA CYS A 570 23.16 27.93 29.19
C CYS A 570 21.75 27.41 28.80
N PRO A 571 21.31 26.24 29.31
CA PRO A 571 20.00 25.68 29.03
C PRO A 571 18.91 26.23 29.96
N THR A 572 17.76 26.59 29.41
CA THR A 572 16.56 26.97 30.16
C THR A 572 15.73 25.73 30.52
N ARG A 573 15.29 25.72 31.79
CA ARG A 573 14.46 24.71 32.45
C ARG A 573 13.08 24.60 31.82
N THR A 574 12.63 23.38 31.57
CA THR A 574 11.22 23.04 31.30
C THR A 574 10.42 22.96 32.61
N CYS A 575 9.39 23.81 32.75
CA CYS A 575 8.32 23.66 33.74
C CYS A 575 7.32 22.60 33.25
N ARG A 576 7.16 21.51 34.00
CA ARG A 576 6.02 20.59 33.87
C ARG A 576 4.83 21.18 34.63
N VAL A 577 3.70 21.37 33.94
CA VAL A 577 2.40 21.63 34.57
C VAL A 577 1.62 20.31 34.56
N THR A 578 1.32 19.80 35.74
CA THR A 578 0.46 18.62 35.97
C THR A 578 -0.94 19.13 36.34
N PRO A 579 -2.05 18.64 35.75
CA PRO A 579 -3.39 18.94 36.25
C PRO A 579 -3.77 18.00 37.41
N PRO A 580 -4.55 18.47 38.41
CA PRO A 580 -4.93 17.64 39.54
C PRO A 580 -6.15 16.77 39.23
N TRP A 581 -5.99 15.45 39.42
CA TRP A 581 -7.08 14.49 39.51
C TRP A 581 -7.81 14.63 40.85
N ARG A 582 -9.15 14.76 40.81
CA ARG A 582 -10.04 14.54 41.96
C ARG A 582 -10.72 13.16 41.83
N PRO A 583 -10.76 12.33 42.88
CA PRO A 583 -11.55 11.10 42.86
C PRO A 583 -13.00 11.40 43.26
N TRP A 584 -13.96 10.87 42.50
CA TRP A 584 -15.35 10.77 42.93
C TRP A 584 -15.62 9.35 43.46
N SER A 585 -16.12 9.32 44.69
CA SER A 585 -16.57 8.14 45.41
C SER A 585 -17.94 7.68 44.93
N ARG A 586 -18.13 6.35 44.93
CA ARG A 586 -19.43 5.69 44.81
C ARG A 586 -20.44 6.20 45.85
N ARG A 587 -21.66 6.50 45.40
CA ARG A 587 -22.94 6.04 45.97
C ARG A 587 -24.00 6.04 44.89
#